data_AF-A0A7S4VE85-F1
#
_entry.id   AF-A0A7S4VE85-F1
#
_cell.length_a   1.000
_cell.length_b   1.000
_cell.length_c   1.000
_cell.angle_alpha   90.00
_cell.angle_beta   90.00
_cell.angle_gamma   90.00
#
_symmetry.space_group_name_H-M   'P 1'
#
loop_
_entity.id
_entity.type
_entity.pdbx_description
1 polymer ?
#
loop_
_entity_poly.entity_id
_entity_poly.type
_entity_poly.pdbx_seq_one_letter_code
_entity_poly.pdbx_strand_id
1 'polypeptide(L)'
;MSAIFKGTDQDYRLPVDQTTDRSGSGNEEDPRTPWCTVALCCIALSGMLAAGALAGASLGYEVGLKISIPQVPFNTSVFPVPFNTSVFPVPSINTSFLGPALEGMGFGDGGSSGRMEARGDEPVERPGPTVEEITPEVLDREDAEWEQHESQWKEEEEEWRSHHAVNKTVFYMYRAQSSHDYPPVNINTADLGGVLWYLHNEVVRVTPRKFHISRILRFKVTVKGTAALRHETSHEFGPFVAFDSGKCTVPTCDQIWNRFGFVVGCQVIGAGAATYSRQKPCNPATCQGGIWYSLPGPCPSLDFRSKSRSCKAGLPGGECGSSNVTGKASCTYHAEQAGWVDANEFMFINNYTAFIAEGRREYDPNTDRGVRFSFWDGMRDQRRCIWRMNRLQLLFKRKYPEMPALLDPPPCL
;
A
#
# COMPACT_ATOMS: atom_id res chain seq x y z
N MET A 1 10.55 17.07 5.05
CA MET A 1 9.21 16.46 4.99
C MET A 1 9.22 15.10 5.70
N SER A 2 9.32 15.07 7.04
CA SER A 2 9.44 13.83 7.84
C SER A 2 8.36 13.75 8.92
N ALA A 3 7.14 14.18 8.58
CA ALA A 3 6.02 14.26 9.52
C ALA A 3 4.75 13.68 8.89
N ILE A 4 4.70 12.37 8.64
CA ILE A 4 3.46 11.70 8.22
C ILE A 4 3.10 10.47 9.08
N PHE A 5 3.98 9.88 9.88
CA PHE A 5 3.60 8.71 10.70
C PHE A 5 4.03 8.82 12.17
N LYS A 6 3.34 9.67 12.93
CA LYS A 6 3.30 9.57 14.40
C LYS A 6 1.96 8.94 14.81
N GLY A 7 1.79 7.66 14.52
CA GLY A 7 0.73 6.86 15.12
C GLY A 7 1.09 6.59 16.58
N THR A 8 0.24 7.02 17.51
CA THR A 8 0.36 6.69 18.93
C THR A 8 0.06 5.21 19.15
N ASP A 9 0.98 4.50 19.80
CA ASP A 9 0.73 3.18 20.37
C ASP A 9 -0.43 3.29 21.35
N GLN A 10 -1.59 2.76 20.96
CA GLN A 10 -2.61 2.36 21.91
C GLN A 10 -2.95 0.91 21.67
N ASP A 11 -2.73 0.11 22.70
CA ASP A 11 -3.20 -1.26 22.84
C ASP A 11 -4.58 -1.41 22.21
N TYR A 12 -4.63 -2.15 21.10
CA TYR A 12 -5.87 -2.58 20.49
C TYR A 12 -6.45 -3.72 21.34
N ARG A 13 -7.14 -3.39 22.44
CA ARG A 13 -8.14 -4.30 23.00
C ARG A 13 -9.33 -4.37 22.03
N LEU A 14 -9.52 -5.56 21.47
CA LEU A 14 -10.61 -5.91 20.56
C LEU A 14 -11.97 -5.86 21.29
N PRO A 15 -13.08 -5.62 20.56
CA PRO A 15 -14.41 -5.92 21.07
C PRO A 15 -14.60 -7.44 21.14
N VAL A 16 -15.05 -7.91 22.31
CA VAL A 16 -15.49 -9.28 22.55
C VAL A 16 -16.69 -9.56 21.63
N ASP A 17 -16.57 -10.62 20.84
CA ASP A 17 -17.64 -11.15 19.99
C ASP A 17 -18.79 -11.63 20.89
N GLN A 18 -19.91 -10.90 20.87
CA GLN A 18 -21.15 -11.34 21.51
C GLN A 18 -21.86 -12.28 20.54
N THR A 19 -21.52 -13.57 20.63
CA THR A 19 -22.36 -14.62 20.06
C THR A 19 -23.52 -14.89 21.01
N THR A 20 -24.72 -14.67 20.49
CA THR A 20 -26.01 -14.93 21.11
C THR A 20 -26.27 -16.43 21.28
N ASP A 21 -26.66 -16.79 22.50
CA ASP A 21 -27.65 -17.78 22.92
C ASP A 21 -27.97 -18.97 22.01
N ARG A 22 -27.58 -20.17 22.48
CA ARG A 22 -28.46 -21.34 22.44
C ARG A 22 -28.38 -22.13 23.75
N SER A 23 -29.53 -22.17 24.39
CA SER A 23 -29.95 -22.97 25.54
C SER A 23 -29.49 -24.44 25.51
N GLY A 24 -28.95 -24.90 26.63
CA GLY A 24 -28.73 -26.33 26.92
C GLY A 24 -28.61 -26.54 28.42
N SER A 25 -29.69 -27.03 29.02
CA SER A 25 -29.89 -27.39 30.43
C SER A 25 -28.99 -28.53 30.92
N GLY A 26 -28.51 -28.46 32.16
CA GLY A 26 -27.95 -29.60 32.89
C GLY A 26 -27.48 -29.23 34.30
N ASN A 27 -28.22 -29.69 35.31
CA ASN A 27 -27.98 -29.50 36.74
C ASN A 27 -26.76 -30.29 37.23
N GLU A 28 -25.97 -29.74 38.16
CA GLU A 28 -25.45 -30.49 39.31
C GLU A 28 -25.01 -29.53 40.45
N GLU A 29 -25.68 -29.68 41.60
CA GLU A 29 -25.31 -29.15 42.93
C GLU A 29 -24.14 -30.01 43.48
N ASP A 30 -23.15 -29.50 44.22
CA ASP A 30 -23.10 -29.38 45.69
C ASP A 30 -21.59 -29.03 46.06
N PRO A 31 -21.18 -28.78 47.31
CA PRO A 31 -20.56 -27.54 47.75
C PRO A 31 -19.19 -27.82 48.43
N ARG A 32 -18.54 -26.76 48.94
CA ARG A 32 -17.92 -26.71 50.30
C ARG A 32 -16.84 -25.61 50.41
N THR A 33 -17.23 -24.53 51.09
CA THR A 33 -16.52 -23.94 52.27
C THR A 33 -15.26 -23.00 52.06
N PRO A 34 -14.87 -22.16 53.05
CA PRO A 34 -15.24 -20.72 53.07
C PRO A 34 -14.13 -19.76 53.64
N TRP A 35 -14.50 -18.48 53.88
CA TRP A 35 -13.87 -17.42 54.74
C TRP A 35 -12.53 -16.76 54.31
N CYS A 36 -12.56 -15.44 54.09
CA CYS A 36 -12.12 -14.47 55.10
C CYS A 36 -12.45 -13.00 54.73
N THR A 37 -13.09 -12.36 55.70
CA THR A 37 -13.44 -10.94 55.88
C THR A 37 -12.23 -10.15 56.41
N VAL A 38 -12.07 -8.87 56.04
CA VAL A 38 -11.68 -7.67 56.84
C VAL A 38 -11.77 -6.48 55.85
N ALA A 39 -12.66 -5.47 55.91
CA ALA A 39 -13.14 -4.55 56.95
C ALA A 39 -12.29 -3.26 57.13
N LEU A 40 -12.94 -2.10 56.89
CA LEU A 40 -12.75 -0.76 57.51
C LEU A 40 -11.43 -0.03 57.20
N CYS A 41 -11.25 1.30 57.17
CA CYS A 41 -11.99 2.54 57.48
C CYS A 41 -11.15 3.68 56.80
N CYS A 42 -11.62 4.86 56.37
CA CYS A 42 -11.95 6.03 57.19
C CYS A 42 -12.03 7.31 56.29
N ILE A 43 -13.02 8.17 56.58
CA ILE A 43 -12.96 9.66 56.73
C ILE A 43 -12.62 10.48 55.46
N ALA A 44 -13.51 11.29 54.84
CA ALA A 44 -14.39 12.41 55.25
C ALA A 44 -13.80 13.83 55.10
N LEU A 45 -14.70 14.78 54.78
CA LEU A 45 -14.62 16.26 54.72
C LEU A 45 -14.03 16.86 53.42
N SER A 46 -14.46 18.00 52.86
CA SER A 46 -15.60 18.93 53.00
C SER A 46 -15.39 20.11 52.03
N GLY A 47 -16.46 20.85 51.69
CA GLY A 47 -16.39 22.26 51.21
C GLY A 47 -16.92 22.48 49.79
N MET A 48 -18.21 22.74 49.54
CA MET A 48 -19.00 23.97 49.72
C MET A 48 -18.55 25.23 48.95
N LEU A 49 -19.46 25.67 48.07
CA LEU A 49 -19.89 27.05 47.76
C LEU A 49 -18.95 28.01 47.01
N ALA A 50 -19.36 28.44 45.81
CA ALA A 50 -19.95 29.78 45.64
C ALA A 50 -20.56 29.96 44.24
N ALA A 51 -21.83 30.38 44.21
CA ALA A 51 -22.48 30.98 43.07
C ALA A 51 -22.08 32.46 42.95
N GLY A 52 -22.05 32.98 41.73
CA GLY A 52 -21.83 34.41 41.47
C GLY A 52 -22.21 34.77 40.04
N ALA A 53 -23.49 35.08 39.85
CA ALA A 53 -23.98 35.78 38.67
C ALA A 53 -23.72 37.28 38.84
N LEU A 54 -23.18 37.94 37.81
CA LEU A 54 -23.36 39.37 37.59
C LEU A 54 -23.40 39.67 36.10
N ALA A 55 -24.42 40.45 35.75
CA ALA A 55 -24.75 40.92 34.42
C ALA A 55 -23.99 42.19 34.05
N GLY A 56 -23.90 42.44 32.75
CA GLY A 56 -23.94 43.79 32.18
C GLY A 56 -22.59 44.46 31.91
N ALA A 57 -22.23 44.60 30.64
CA ALA A 57 -22.19 45.89 29.96
C ALA A 57 -21.52 45.75 28.58
N SER A 58 -22.21 46.23 27.55
CA SER A 58 -21.69 46.40 26.20
C SER A 58 -20.65 47.51 26.17
N LEU A 59 -19.51 47.27 25.51
CA LEU A 59 -18.76 48.31 24.83
C LEU A 59 -18.26 47.73 23.51
N GLY A 60 -18.79 48.27 22.42
CA GLY A 60 -18.33 47.98 21.07
C GLY A 60 -16.94 48.60 20.85
N TYR A 61 -16.07 47.81 20.23
CA TYR A 61 -14.89 48.30 19.54
C TYR A 61 -14.86 47.62 18.17
N GLU A 62 -15.29 48.35 17.14
CA GLU A 62 -14.91 48.06 15.76
C GLU A 62 -13.43 48.39 15.60
N VAL A 63 -12.60 47.36 15.44
CA VAL A 63 -11.24 47.53 14.91
C VAL A 63 -11.28 47.17 13.43
N GLY A 64 -11.45 48.19 12.60
CA GLY A 64 -11.30 48.08 11.15
C GLY A 64 -9.84 47.83 10.79
N LEU A 65 -9.46 46.56 10.61
CA LEU A 65 -8.17 46.19 10.05
C LEU A 65 -8.23 46.34 8.52
N LYS A 66 -7.83 47.50 8.00
CA LYS A 66 -7.49 47.70 6.58
C LYS A 66 -6.14 47.04 6.32
N ILE A 67 -6.15 45.83 5.77
CA ILE A 67 -4.96 45.21 5.18
C ILE A 67 -4.84 45.73 3.75
N SER A 68 -3.96 46.72 3.54
CA SER A 68 -3.51 47.12 2.20
C SER A 68 -2.48 46.11 1.70
N ILE A 69 -2.86 45.33 0.68
CA ILE A 69 -1.96 44.45 -0.06
C ILE A 69 -1.21 45.30 -1.10
N PRO A 70 0.13 45.38 -1.07
CA PRO A 70 0.88 46.07 -2.12
C PRO A 70 0.84 45.23 -3.40
N GLN A 71 0.33 45.85 -4.47
CA GLN A 71 0.40 45.30 -5.83
C GLN A 71 1.85 45.33 -6.31
N VAL A 72 2.40 44.14 -6.58
CA VAL A 72 3.70 43.98 -7.25
C VAL A 72 3.44 43.88 -8.75
N PRO A 73 4.02 44.74 -9.61
CA PRO A 73 3.85 44.63 -11.05
C PRO A 73 4.68 43.47 -11.59
N PHE A 74 4.01 42.45 -12.14
CA PHE A 74 4.67 41.43 -12.96
C PHE A 74 5.00 42.04 -14.32
N ASN A 75 6.30 42.30 -14.49
CA ASN A 75 6.89 42.75 -15.73
C ASN A 75 6.95 41.58 -16.72
N THR A 76 6.18 41.66 -17.80
CA THR A 76 6.24 40.76 -18.95
C THR A 76 7.36 41.22 -19.88
N SER A 77 8.50 40.53 -19.87
CA SER A 77 9.48 40.62 -20.96
C SER A 77 9.75 39.23 -21.54
N VAL A 78 9.05 39.00 -22.65
CA VAL A 78 9.27 37.95 -23.64
C VAL A 78 10.63 38.18 -24.31
N PHE A 79 11.47 37.14 -24.37
CA PHE A 79 12.50 37.03 -25.40
C PHE A 79 12.51 35.59 -25.98
N PRO A 80 12.54 35.43 -27.31
CA PRO A 80 12.43 34.14 -27.97
C PRO A 80 13.80 33.45 -28.06
N VAL A 81 13.81 32.14 -27.85
CA VAL A 81 14.98 31.28 -28.13
C VAL A 81 14.75 30.63 -29.50
N PRO A 82 15.72 30.67 -30.43
CA PRO A 82 15.51 30.20 -31.80
C PRO A 82 15.50 28.68 -31.90
N PHE A 83 14.56 28.18 -32.70
CA PHE A 83 14.49 26.82 -33.23
C PHE A 83 15.77 26.50 -34.00
N ASN A 84 16.44 25.40 -33.65
CA ASN A 84 17.47 24.79 -34.48
C ASN A 84 16.94 23.47 -35.03
N THR A 85 16.60 23.48 -36.32
CA THR A 85 16.17 22.32 -37.10
C THR A 85 17.39 21.62 -37.68
N SER A 86 17.83 20.52 -37.07
CA SER A 86 18.73 19.56 -37.71
C SER A 86 17.94 18.33 -38.13
N VAL A 87 17.66 18.30 -39.43
CA VAL A 87 17.12 17.16 -40.19
C VAL A 87 18.17 16.05 -40.20
N PHE A 88 17.83 14.86 -39.70
CA PHE A 88 18.59 13.63 -39.95
C PHE A 88 17.80 12.72 -40.91
N PRO A 89 18.48 12.05 -41.85
CA PRO A 89 17.82 11.30 -42.91
C PRO A 89 17.32 9.94 -42.45
N VAL A 90 16.13 9.58 -42.93
CA VAL A 90 15.51 8.26 -42.84
C VAL A 90 16.18 7.32 -43.85
N PRO A 91 16.64 6.12 -43.47
CA PRO A 91 16.97 5.09 -44.44
C PRO A 91 15.70 4.35 -44.87
N SER A 92 15.42 4.43 -46.16
CA SER A 92 14.48 3.60 -46.90
C SER A 92 14.86 2.12 -46.80
N ILE A 93 13.99 1.29 -46.24
CA ILE A 93 14.08 -0.17 -46.34
C ILE A 93 13.01 -0.68 -47.32
N ASN A 94 13.51 -1.53 -48.19
CA ASN A 94 12.96 -2.05 -49.41
C ASN A 94 11.83 -3.05 -49.15
N THR A 95 10.70 -2.87 -49.82
CA THR A 95 9.60 -3.84 -49.94
C THR A 95 9.93 -4.88 -51.01
N SER A 96 9.93 -6.17 -50.66
CA SER A 96 9.43 -7.27 -51.50
C SER A 96 9.81 -8.63 -50.90
N PHE A 97 8.84 -9.46 -50.54
CA PHE A 97 8.84 -10.89 -50.88
C PHE A 97 7.41 -11.46 -50.72
N LEU A 98 6.97 -12.17 -51.76
CA LEU A 98 5.66 -12.79 -51.94
C LEU A 98 5.71 -14.27 -51.53
N GLY A 99 4.78 -14.66 -50.63
CA GLY A 99 4.03 -15.94 -50.51
C GLY A 99 4.76 -17.29 -50.43
N PRO A 100 4.02 -18.43 -50.38
CA PRO A 100 2.61 -18.61 -49.99
C PRO A 100 2.36 -19.78 -48.98
N ALA A 101 1.10 -19.87 -48.55
CA ALA A 101 0.31 -21.07 -48.19
C ALA A 101 0.83 -22.05 -47.12
N LEU A 102 0.01 -22.29 -46.08
CA LEU A 102 -0.17 -23.64 -45.52
C LEU A 102 -1.58 -23.82 -44.97
N GLU A 103 -2.15 -24.94 -45.36
CA GLU A 103 -3.49 -25.46 -45.08
C GLU A 103 -3.60 -26.06 -43.68
N GLY A 104 -4.82 -26.06 -43.16
CA GLY A 104 -5.44 -27.19 -42.49
C GLY A 104 -4.94 -27.56 -41.09
N MET A 105 -5.76 -27.29 -40.08
CA MET A 105 -5.82 -28.13 -38.87
C MET A 105 -7.26 -28.17 -38.34
N GLY A 106 -7.70 -29.40 -38.09
CA GLY A 106 -9.09 -29.80 -37.92
C GLY A 106 -9.66 -29.64 -36.52
N PHE A 107 -10.99 -29.66 -36.49
CA PHE A 107 -11.80 -29.85 -35.30
C PHE A 107 -11.65 -31.28 -34.77
N GLY A 108 -11.31 -31.39 -33.49
CA GLY A 108 -11.33 -32.64 -32.73
C GLY A 108 -12.08 -32.45 -31.42
N ASP A 109 -13.32 -32.90 -31.40
CA ASP A 109 -14.08 -33.19 -30.18
C ASP A 109 -13.45 -34.38 -29.44
N GLY A 110 -13.40 -34.32 -28.11
CA GLY A 110 -12.92 -35.43 -27.30
C GLY A 110 -12.93 -35.13 -25.80
N GLY A 111 -14.11 -35.27 -25.18
CA GLY A 111 -14.23 -35.25 -23.73
C GLY A 111 -13.60 -36.47 -23.07
N SER A 112 -12.89 -36.26 -21.96
CA SER A 112 -12.79 -37.25 -20.89
C SER A 112 -12.57 -36.55 -19.55
N SER A 113 -13.52 -36.78 -18.64
CA SER A 113 -13.48 -36.35 -17.25
C SER A 113 -12.56 -37.28 -16.46
N GLY A 114 -11.27 -36.92 -16.38
CA GLY A 114 -10.28 -37.58 -15.52
C GLY A 114 -10.26 -36.96 -14.14
N ARG A 115 -10.72 -37.71 -13.13
CA ARG A 115 -10.61 -37.39 -11.70
C ARG A 115 -9.13 -37.49 -11.29
N MET A 116 -8.45 -36.34 -11.12
CA MET A 116 -7.10 -36.30 -10.56
C MET A 116 -7.14 -36.56 -9.06
N GLU A 117 -6.66 -37.73 -8.65
CA GLU A 117 -6.28 -38.00 -7.26
C GLU A 117 -4.97 -37.26 -6.98
N ALA A 118 -5.02 -36.25 -6.11
CA ALA A 118 -3.84 -35.57 -5.60
C ALA A 118 -3.04 -36.54 -4.73
N ARG A 119 -1.92 -37.05 -5.25
CA ARG A 119 -0.89 -37.68 -4.43
C ARG A 119 -0.25 -36.59 -3.59
N GLY A 120 -0.47 -36.66 -2.28
CA GLY A 120 0.22 -35.85 -1.30
C GLY A 120 1.66 -36.32 -1.14
N ASP A 121 2.55 -35.78 -1.95
CA ASP A 121 3.97 -35.76 -1.62
C ASP A 121 4.17 -34.57 -0.68
N GLU A 122 4.43 -34.83 0.60
CA GLU A 122 4.84 -33.80 1.54
C GLU A 122 6.10 -33.09 0.99
N PRO A 123 6.13 -31.74 0.95
CA PRO A 123 7.30 -31.02 0.49
C PRO A 123 8.48 -31.38 1.36
N VAL A 124 9.53 -31.96 0.76
CA VAL A 124 10.82 -32.15 1.43
C VAL A 124 11.33 -30.77 1.85
N GLU A 125 11.28 -30.47 3.14
CA GLU A 125 11.89 -29.28 3.73
C GLU A 125 13.41 -29.36 3.50
N ARG A 126 13.88 -28.74 2.41
CA ARG A 126 15.31 -28.48 2.26
C ARG A 126 15.69 -27.50 3.37
N PRO A 127 16.72 -27.79 4.20
CA PRO A 127 17.18 -26.83 5.20
C PRO A 127 17.49 -25.52 4.49
N GLY A 128 16.72 -24.48 4.83
CA GLY A 128 16.83 -23.18 4.20
C GLY A 128 18.25 -22.63 4.35
N PRO A 129 18.75 -21.84 3.38
CA PRO A 129 20.08 -21.27 3.45
C PRO A 129 20.28 -20.56 4.79
N THR A 130 21.34 -20.93 5.52
CA THR A 130 21.76 -20.21 6.73
C THR A 130 22.09 -18.79 6.32
N VAL A 131 21.33 -17.79 6.79
CA VAL A 131 21.50 -16.33 6.58
C VAL A 131 22.81 -16.00 5.83
N GLU A 132 22.81 -16.21 4.51
CA GLU A 132 24.00 -15.99 3.71
C GLU A 132 24.21 -14.47 3.70
N GLU A 133 25.45 -14.04 3.87
CA GLU A 133 25.79 -12.66 3.58
C GLU A 133 25.36 -12.37 2.13
N ILE A 134 24.63 -11.28 1.89
CA ILE A 134 24.25 -10.89 0.53
C ILE A 134 25.53 -10.44 -0.20
N THR A 135 26.21 -11.42 -0.81
CA THR A 135 27.42 -11.23 -1.60
C THR A 135 27.07 -10.79 -3.03
N PRO A 136 28.03 -10.21 -3.79
CA PRO A 136 27.83 -9.94 -5.20
C PRO A 136 27.35 -11.15 -6.00
N GLU A 137 27.82 -12.36 -5.68
CA GLU A 137 27.42 -13.59 -6.38
C GLU A 137 25.94 -13.95 -6.14
N VAL A 138 25.42 -13.67 -4.94
CA VAL A 138 23.98 -13.85 -4.64
C VAL A 138 23.14 -12.86 -5.45
N LEU A 139 23.58 -11.60 -5.53
CA LEU A 139 22.92 -10.57 -6.34
C LEU A 139 22.92 -10.98 -7.82
N ASP A 140 24.08 -11.34 -8.36
CA ASP A 140 24.25 -11.73 -9.77
C ASP A 140 23.38 -12.95 -10.13
N ARG A 141 23.29 -13.94 -9.23
CA ARG A 141 22.46 -15.14 -9.44
C ARG A 141 20.97 -14.82 -9.51
N GLU A 142 20.44 -14.00 -8.59
CA GLU A 142 19.03 -13.64 -8.59
C GLU A 142 18.69 -12.65 -9.71
N ASP A 143 19.61 -11.74 -10.05
CA ASP A 143 19.47 -10.86 -11.22
C ASP A 143 19.41 -11.69 -12.52
N ALA A 144 20.27 -12.70 -12.68
CA ALA A 144 20.24 -13.60 -13.83
C ALA A 144 18.94 -14.41 -13.92
N GLU A 145 18.41 -14.88 -12.80
CA GLU A 145 17.10 -15.55 -12.76
C GLU A 145 15.97 -14.60 -13.17
N TRP A 146 16.01 -13.35 -12.70
CA TRP A 146 15.06 -12.32 -13.12
C TRP A 146 15.10 -12.10 -14.63
N GLU A 147 16.30 -11.86 -15.19
CA GLU A 147 16.50 -11.61 -16.61
C GLU A 147 16.03 -12.79 -17.49
N GLN A 148 16.23 -14.03 -17.03
CA GLN A 148 15.77 -15.22 -17.73
C GLN A 148 14.24 -15.24 -17.92
N HIS A 149 13.49 -14.70 -16.96
CA HIS A 149 12.03 -14.75 -16.94
C HIS A 149 11.33 -13.44 -17.34
N GLU A 150 12.04 -12.31 -17.32
CA GLU A 150 11.45 -10.99 -17.50
C GLU A 150 10.69 -10.85 -18.83
N SER A 151 11.26 -11.35 -19.94
CA SER A 151 10.62 -11.29 -21.26
C SER A 151 9.29 -12.03 -21.29
N GLN A 152 9.24 -13.24 -20.73
CA GLN A 152 8.01 -14.03 -20.63
C GLN A 152 6.94 -13.30 -19.82
N TRP A 153 7.31 -12.68 -18.69
CA TRP A 153 6.34 -11.97 -17.87
C TRP A 153 5.85 -10.66 -18.48
N LYS A 154 6.67 -10.00 -19.31
CA LYS A 154 6.24 -8.84 -20.09
C LYS A 154 5.20 -9.22 -21.13
N GLU A 155 5.37 -10.36 -21.80
CA GLU A 155 4.38 -10.89 -22.75
C GLU A 155 3.07 -11.26 -22.03
N GLU A 156 3.16 -11.95 -20.88
CA GLU A 156 1.99 -12.25 -20.02
C GLU A 156 1.26 -10.96 -19.59
N GLU A 157 2.00 -9.90 -19.22
CA GLU A 157 1.42 -8.61 -18.85
C GLU A 157 0.69 -7.96 -20.04
N GLU A 158 1.29 -7.96 -21.23
CA GLU A 158 0.71 -7.34 -22.43
C GLU A 158 -0.56 -8.08 -22.89
N GLU A 159 -0.51 -9.41 -22.92
CA GLU A 159 -1.69 -10.25 -23.18
C GLU A 159 -2.79 -9.93 -22.18
N TRP A 160 -2.45 -9.91 -20.89
CA TRP A 160 -3.40 -9.61 -19.82
C TRP A 160 -4.02 -8.22 -20.00
N ARG A 161 -3.22 -7.19 -20.30
CA ARG A 161 -3.71 -5.83 -20.55
C ARG A 161 -4.64 -5.80 -21.76
N SER A 162 -4.30 -6.48 -22.85
CA SER A 162 -5.11 -6.49 -24.07
C SER A 162 -6.55 -6.98 -23.82
N HIS A 163 -6.73 -7.94 -22.90
CA HIS A 163 -8.04 -8.50 -22.56
C HIS A 163 -8.86 -7.63 -21.58
N HIS A 164 -8.22 -6.69 -20.86
CA HIS A 164 -8.86 -5.96 -19.76
C HIS A 164 -8.91 -4.42 -19.97
N ALA A 165 -8.36 -3.89 -21.07
CA ALA A 165 -7.99 -2.46 -21.20
C ALA A 165 -9.04 -1.46 -21.73
N VAL A 166 -10.34 -1.78 -21.82
CA VAL A 166 -11.29 -0.76 -22.28
C VAL A 166 -11.82 0.07 -21.09
N ASN A 167 -11.15 1.20 -20.80
CA ASN A 167 -11.53 2.28 -19.86
C ASN A 167 -11.33 2.08 -18.35
N LYS A 168 -10.45 1.16 -17.93
CA LYS A 168 -10.06 0.97 -16.51
C LYS A 168 -8.57 0.67 -16.44
N THR A 169 -7.95 1.04 -15.32
CA THR A 169 -6.56 0.67 -15.05
C THR A 169 -6.52 -0.43 -14.00
N VAL A 170 -5.79 -1.51 -14.27
CA VAL A 170 -5.56 -2.59 -13.31
C VAL A 170 -4.07 -2.76 -13.08
N PHE A 171 -3.68 -2.83 -11.81
CA PHE A 171 -2.29 -2.95 -11.40
C PHE A 171 -2.19 -3.54 -9.99
N TYR A 172 -0.97 -3.87 -9.56
CA TYR A 172 -0.74 -4.30 -8.19
C TYR A 172 -0.46 -3.13 -7.24
N MET A 173 -1.13 -3.16 -6.10
CA MET A 173 -0.75 -2.38 -4.92
C MET A 173 -0.27 -3.31 -3.82
N TYR A 174 0.62 -2.81 -2.97
CA TYR A 174 1.26 -3.56 -1.91
C TYR A 174 1.01 -2.92 -0.56
N ARG A 175 1.00 -3.75 0.48
CA ARG A 175 0.90 -3.28 1.86
C ARG A 175 1.68 -4.18 2.80
N ALA A 176 2.52 -3.58 3.64
CA ALA A 176 3.08 -4.27 4.79
C ALA A 176 2.04 -4.34 5.92
N GLN A 177 1.80 -5.53 6.48
CA GLN A 177 0.82 -5.74 7.54
C GLN A 177 1.30 -6.80 8.55
N SER A 178 0.74 -6.76 9.76
CA SER A 178 0.86 -7.86 10.72
C SER A 178 -0.02 -9.05 10.32
N SER A 179 -0.12 -10.05 11.19
CA SER A 179 -1.00 -11.20 11.01
C SER A 179 -2.50 -10.87 11.04
N HIS A 180 -2.88 -9.68 11.52
CA HIS A 180 -4.28 -9.24 11.48
C HIS A 180 -4.71 -8.92 10.04
N ASP A 181 -5.94 -9.28 9.69
CA ASP A 181 -6.56 -8.97 8.39
C ASP A 181 -7.44 -7.73 8.48
N TYR A 182 -7.30 -6.84 7.51
CA TYR A 182 -8.12 -5.64 7.38
C TYR A 182 -8.62 -5.50 5.94
N PRO A 183 -9.86 -5.05 5.73
CA PRO A 183 -10.35 -4.76 4.39
C PRO A 183 -9.54 -3.61 3.76
N PRO A 184 -9.40 -3.58 2.42
CA PRO A 184 -8.59 -2.58 1.71
C PRO A 184 -9.32 -1.23 1.58
N VAL A 185 -9.87 -0.71 2.68
CA VAL A 185 -10.71 0.50 2.73
C VAL A 185 -10.26 1.45 3.84
N ASN A 186 -10.06 2.73 3.52
CA ASN A 186 -9.43 3.74 4.37
C ASN A 186 -8.00 3.38 4.76
N ILE A 187 -7.19 3.02 3.77
CA ILE A 187 -5.84 2.53 3.98
C ILE A 187 -4.87 3.19 3.01
N ASN A 188 -3.61 3.24 3.42
CA ASN A 188 -2.50 3.57 2.54
C ASN A 188 -1.94 2.26 1.98
N THR A 189 -1.69 2.24 0.68
CA THR A 189 -0.99 1.18 -0.02
C THR A 189 0.16 1.81 -0.82
N ALA A 190 0.93 0.99 -1.50
CA ALA A 190 2.05 1.46 -2.30
C ALA A 190 2.20 0.66 -3.58
N ASP A 191 3.06 1.11 -4.50
CA ASP A 191 3.68 0.19 -5.44
C ASP A 191 4.81 -0.63 -4.76
N LEU A 192 5.49 -1.45 -5.55
CA LEU A 192 6.57 -2.31 -5.06
C LEU A 192 7.71 -1.49 -4.42
N GLY A 193 8.13 -0.41 -5.09
CA GLY A 193 9.19 0.46 -4.57
C GLY A 193 8.77 1.15 -3.28
N GLY A 194 7.52 1.62 -3.19
CA GLY A 194 6.99 2.27 -2.00
C GLY A 194 6.86 1.33 -0.81
N VAL A 195 6.37 0.09 -0.99
CA VAL A 195 6.27 -0.84 0.14
C VAL A 195 7.64 -1.21 0.70
N LEU A 196 8.65 -1.41 -0.17
CA LEU A 196 10.01 -1.68 0.26
C LEU A 196 10.68 -0.45 0.89
N TRP A 197 10.38 0.76 0.39
CA TRP A 197 10.78 2.00 1.04
C TRP A 197 10.22 2.07 2.47
N TYR A 198 8.94 1.76 2.70
CA TYR A 198 8.35 1.79 4.05
C TYR A 198 8.96 0.75 4.97
N LEU A 199 9.17 -0.47 4.47
CA LEU A 199 9.82 -1.51 5.26
C LEU A 199 11.21 -1.04 5.70
N HIS A 200 12.03 -0.58 4.76
CA HIS A 200 13.41 -0.14 5.00
C HIS A 200 13.49 1.11 5.90
N ASN A 201 12.69 2.13 5.59
CA ASN A 201 12.80 3.45 6.23
C ASN A 201 12.06 3.55 7.58
N GLU A 202 11.08 2.69 7.87
CA GLU A 202 10.23 2.81 9.06
C GLU A 202 10.11 1.53 9.88
N VAL A 203 10.05 0.36 9.25
CA VAL A 203 9.69 -0.88 9.95
C VAL A 203 10.89 -1.58 10.55
N VAL A 204 11.91 -1.85 9.74
CA VAL A 204 13.06 -2.71 10.11
C VAL A 204 14.18 -1.97 10.85
N ARG A 205 14.03 -0.64 11.03
CA ARG A 205 14.90 0.20 11.88
C ARG A 205 14.68 0.01 13.37
N VAL A 206 13.59 -0.66 13.74
CA VAL A 206 13.23 -0.97 15.13
C VAL A 206 13.15 -2.49 15.26
N THR A 207 13.53 -3.00 16.43
CA THR A 207 13.50 -4.43 16.73
C THR A 207 12.83 -4.64 18.09
N PRO A 208 11.72 -5.40 18.19
CA PRO A 208 10.99 -6.06 17.08
C PRO A 208 10.45 -5.08 16.02
N ARG A 209 10.14 -5.58 14.82
CA ARG A 209 9.57 -4.79 13.72
C ARG A 209 8.41 -3.92 14.20
N LYS A 210 8.42 -2.65 13.81
CA LYS A 210 7.34 -1.68 14.10
C LYS A 210 5.97 -2.27 13.73
N PHE A 211 4.96 -2.09 14.59
CA PHE A 211 3.59 -2.60 14.39
C PHE A 211 3.46 -4.12 14.17
N HIS A 212 4.47 -4.91 14.55
CA HIS A 212 4.50 -6.36 14.36
C HIS A 212 4.25 -6.79 12.90
N ILE A 213 4.76 -6.00 11.94
CA ILE A 213 4.66 -6.33 10.52
C ILE A 213 5.31 -7.68 10.26
N SER A 214 4.55 -8.60 9.65
CA SER A 214 4.95 -9.98 9.42
C SER A 214 4.79 -10.42 7.97
N ARG A 215 4.06 -9.67 7.14
CA ARG A 215 3.80 -10.05 5.74
C ARG A 215 3.67 -8.83 4.84
N ILE A 216 3.93 -9.07 3.55
CA ILE A 216 3.71 -8.12 2.46
C ILE A 216 2.53 -8.64 1.66
N LEU A 217 1.41 -7.93 1.72
CA LEU A 217 0.21 -8.19 0.95
C LEU A 217 0.36 -7.59 -0.44
N ARG A 218 -0.19 -8.29 -1.45
CA ARG A 218 -0.40 -7.78 -2.80
C ARG A 218 -1.89 -7.75 -3.09
N PHE A 219 -2.38 -6.63 -3.60
CA PHE A 219 -3.75 -6.44 -4.04
C PHE A 219 -3.75 -6.24 -5.55
N LYS A 220 -4.64 -6.91 -6.27
CA LYS A 220 -4.97 -6.55 -7.65
C LYS A 220 -6.05 -5.48 -7.58
N VAL A 221 -5.73 -4.29 -8.06
CA VAL A 221 -6.59 -3.11 -7.90
C VAL A 221 -7.05 -2.64 -9.26
N THR A 222 -8.36 -2.58 -9.45
CA THR A 222 -9.00 -1.94 -10.59
C THR A 222 -9.37 -0.53 -10.20
N VAL A 223 -8.96 0.47 -10.99
CA VAL A 223 -9.22 1.89 -10.74
C VAL A 223 -9.85 2.51 -11.98
N LYS A 224 -10.79 3.43 -11.74
CA LYS A 224 -11.31 4.35 -12.74
C LYS A 224 -11.59 5.70 -12.07
N GLY A 225 -10.87 6.72 -12.51
CA GLY A 225 -11.07 8.09 -12.10
C GLY A 225 -12.49 8.57 -12.41
N THR A 226 -12.94 9.58 -11.69
CA THR A 226 -14.25 10.18 -11.97
C THR A 226 -14.18 11.06 -13.21
N ALA A 227 -15.34 11.33 -13.81
CA ALA A 227 -15.42 12.27 -14.93
C ALA A 227 -14.91 13.67 -14.53
N ALA A 228 -15.24 14.12 -13.31
CA ALA A 228 -14.77 15.39 -12.77
C ALA A 228 -13.24 15.44 -12.66
N LEU A 229 -12.62 14.38 -12.13
CA LEU A 229 -11.16 14.28 -12.04
C LEU A 229 -10.52 14.29 -13.43
N ARG A 230 -10.94 13.39 -14.32
CA ARG A 230 -10.35 13.28 -15.67
C ARG A 230 -10.51 14.54 -16.50
N HIS A 231 -11.64 15.25 -16.37
CA HIS A 231 -11.86 16.51 -17.06
C HIS A 231 -10.85 17.58 -16.62
N GLU A 232 -10.43 17.59 -15.37
CA GLU A 232 -9.52 18.59 -14.83
C GLU A 232 -8.04 18.23 -15.00
N THR A 233 -7.68 16.96 -14.78
CA THR A 233 -6.28 16.55 -14.72
C THR A 233 -5.84 15.71 -15.91
N SER A 234 -6.77 15.14 -16.68
CA SER A 234 -6.48 14.07 -17.67
C SER A 234 -5.86 12.80 -17.06
N HIS A 235 -5.93 12.61 -15.74
CA HIS A 235 -5.35 11.47 -15.02
C HIS A 235 -6.40 10.62 -14.29
N GLU A 236 -6.03 9.39 -13.95
CA GLU A 236 -6.89 8.44 -13.23
C GLU A 236 -6.86 8.60 -11.70
N PHE A 237 -5.84 9.27 -11.17
CA PHE A 237 -5.64 9.45 -9.73
C PHE A 237 -5.83 10.90 -9.29
N GLY A 238 -6.34 11.07 -8.07
CA GLY A 238 -6.39 12.35 -7.38
C GLY A 238 -5.16 12.59 -6.50
N PRO A 239 -5.16 13.66 -5.71
CA PRO A 239 -4.14 13.92 -4.71
C PRO A 239 -4.12 12.80 -3.64
N PHE A 240 -2.92 12.34 -3.26
CA PHE A 240 -2.76 11.42 -2.14
C PHE A 240 -3.30 12.00 -0.84
N VAL A 241 -3.96 11.15 -0.07
CA VAL A 241 -4.29 11.43 1.33
C VAL A 241 -3.84 10.30 2.24
N ALA A 242 -3.25 10.64 3.38
CA ALA A 242 -2.85 9.65 4.37
C ALA A 242 -4.06 9.23 5.23
N PHE A 243 -4.19 7.91 5.42
CA PHE A 243 -5.11 7.31 6.39
C PHE A 243 -4.37 6.80 7.62
N ASP A 244 -4.62 7.41 8.78
CA ASP A 244 -4.14 6.94 10.08
C ASP A 244 -5.31 6.37 10.87
N SER A 245 -5.21 5.09 11.27
CA SER A 245 -6.28 4.37 11.96
C SER A 245 -7.64 4.47 11.25
N GLY A 246 -7.63 4.51 9.92
CA GLY A 246 -8.85 4.57 9.09
C GLY A 246 -9.44 5.97 8.91
N LYS A 247 -8.80 7.00 9.48
CA LYS A 247 -9.14 8.41 9.33
C LYS A 247 -8.19 9.10 8.38
N CYS A 248 -8.72 9.91 7.48
CA CYS A 248 -7.94 10.82 6.66
C CYS A 248 -7.36 11.94 7.54
N THR A 249 -6.04 12.05 7.56
CA THR A 249 -5.32 13.01 8.41
C THR A 249 -4.74 14.19 7.65
N VAL A 250 -4.85 14.18 6.32
CA VAL A 250 -4.46 15.31 5.47
C VAL A 250 -5.49 16.44 5.62
N PRO A 251 -5.07 17.71 5.75
CA PRO A 251 -6.01 18.81 5.69
C PRO A 251 -6.82 18.76 4.38
N THR A 252 -8.08 19.18 4.40
CA THR A 252 -8.91 19.31 3.18
C THR A 252 -9.33 18.02 2.47
N CYS A 253 -9.28 16.84 3.12
CA CYS A 253 -9.81 15.60 2.51
C CYS A 253 -11.25 15.78 1.99
N ASP A 254 -12.10 16.46 2.76
CA ASP A 254 -13.49 16.74 2.37
C ASP A 254 -13.58 17.59 1.10
N GLN A 255 -12.64 18.51 0.86
CA GLN A 255 -12.62 19.32 -0.36
C GLN A 255 -12.29 18.48 -1.58
N ILE A 256 -11.32 17.57 -1.45
CA ILE A 256 -10.95 16.62 -2.52
C ILE A 256 -12.17 15.77 -2.89
N TRP A 257 -12.87 15.20 -1.89
CA TRP A 257 -13.99 14.31 -2.17
C TRP A 257 -15.27 15.03 -2.61
N ASN A 258 -15.52 16.24 -2.12
CA ASN A 258 -16.63 17.06 -2.62
C ASN A 258 -16.43 17.45 -4.09
N ARG A 259 -15.18 17.65 -4.51
CA ARG A 259 -14.84 18.05 -5.89
C ARG A 259 -14.77 16.87 -6.85
N PHE A 260 -14.09 15.80 -6.47
CA PHE A 260 -13.76 14.70 -7.37
C PHE A 260 -14.46 13.39 -7.03
N GLY A 261 -15.19 13.32 -5.91
CA GLY A 261 -15.61 12.05 -5.32
C GLY A 261 -14.49 11.36 -4.57
N PHE A 262 -14.75 10.15 -4.09
CA PHE A 262 -13.80 9.31 -3.34
C PHE A 262 -12.77 8.67 -4.28
N VAL A 263 -11.99 9.48 -4.97
CA VAL A 263 -10.95 9.03 -5.92
C VAL A 263 -9.77 8.38 -5.20
N VAL A 264 -9.15 7.42 -5.87
CA VAL A 264 -7.84 6.88 -5.44
C VAL A 264 -6.81 8.00 -5.62
N GLY A 265 -6.09 8.30 -4.55
CA GLY A 265 -5.02 9.29 -4.57
C GLY A 265 -3.66 8.63 -4.79
N CYS A 266 -2.71 9.37 -5.35
CA CYS A 266 -1.34 8.89 -5.50
C CYS A 266 -0.30 9.98 -5.17
N GLN A 267 0.88 9.57 -4.72
CA GLN A 267 2.02 10.46 -4.48
C GLN A 267 3.33 9.74 -4.73
N VAL A 268 4.20 10.34 -5.54
CA VAL A 268 5.57 9.84 -5.73
C VAL A 268 6.43 10.11 -4.49
N ILE A 269 7.18 9.10 -4.08
CA ILE A 269 8.11 9.12 -2.96
C ILE A 269 9.45 9.64 -3.47
N GLY A 270 9.97 10.68 -2.83
CA GLY A 270 11.30 11.20 -3.16
C GLY A 270 12.42 10.20 -2.85
N ALA A 271 13.41 10.10 -3.74
CA ALA A 271 14.55 9.20 -3.61
C ALA A 271 15.55 9.56 -2.47
N GLY A 272 15.29 10.62 -1.69
CA GLY A 272 16.27 11.13 -0.71
C GLY A 272 16.53 10.21 0.49
N ALA A 273 15.54 9.38 0.85
CA ALA A 273 15.69 8.40 1.95
C ALA A 273 16.21 7.05 1.44
N ALA A 274 15.55 6.46 0.44
CA ALA A 274 15.95 5.19 -0.15
C ALA A 274 15.76 5.21 -1.68
N THR A 275 16.62 4.50 -2.41
CA THR A 275 16.68 4.52 -3.88
C THR A 275 15.88 3.38 -4.50
N TYR A 276 14.64 3.17 -4.03
CA TYR A 276 13.70 2.25 -4.66
C TYR A 276 13.06 2.92 -5.87
N SER A 277 13.73 2.76 -7.02
CA SER A 277 13.31 3.37 -8.28
C SER A 277 12.72 2.34 -9.25
N ARG A 278 11.68 2.74 -9.98
CA ARG A 278 11.20 2.08 -11.18
C ARG A 278 12.31 2.09 -12.24
N GLN A 279 12.48 0.97 -12.93
CA GLN A 279 13.47 0.85 -14.00
C GLN A 279 13.00 1.53 -15.30
N LYS A 280 11.69 1.73 -15.49
CA LYS A 280 11.14 2.38 -16.67
C LYS A 280 11.48 3.88 -16.68
N PRO A 281 12.00 4.42 -17.80
CA PRO A 281 12.19 5.87 -17.96
C PRO A 281 10.88 6.60 -17.78
N CYS A 282 10.93 7.76 -17.12
CA CYS A 282 9.74 8.58 -16.94
C CYS A 282 10.13 10.07 -16.84
N ASN A 283 9.19 10.96 -17.18
CA ASN A 283 9.42 12.41 -17.25
C ASN A 283 8.37 13.15 -16.41
N PRO A 284 8.77 14.00 -15.43
CA PRO A 284 10.14 14.29 -15.00
C PRO A 284 10.79 13.10 -14.29
N ALA A 285 12.13 12.98 -14.31
CA ALA A 285 12.84 11.85 -13.69
C ALA A 285 12.45 11.54 -12.23
N THR A 286 11.88 12.51 -11.52
CA THR A 286 11.33 12.33 -10.17
C THR A 286 10.21 11.29 -10.10
N CYS A 287 9.49 10.96 -11.18
CA CYS A 287 8.46 9.91 -11.18
C CYS A 287 9.00 8.48 -11.07
N GLN A 288 10.32 8.30 -11.03
CA GLN A 288 10.93 6.98 -10.87
C GLN A 288 10.82 6.47 -9.44
N GLY A 289 10.56 7.32 -8.44
CA GLY A 289 10.40 6.86 -7.06
C GLY A 289 9.24 5.89 -6.89
N GLY A 290 9.26 5.15 -5.77
CA GLY A 290 8.07 4.42 -5.31
C GLY A 290 6.86 5.34 -5.17
N ILE A 291 5.65 4.78 -5.13
CA ILE A 291 4.40 5.54 -5.13
C ILE A 291 3.54 5.11 -3.95
N TRP A 292 3.04 6.08 -3.20
CA TRP A 292 1.95 5.88 -2.24
C TRP A 292 0.60 5.98 -2.94
N TYR A 293 -0.34 5.15 -2.52
CA TYR A 293 -1.73 5.24 -2.91
C TYR A 293 -2.65 5.33 -1.70
N SER A 294 -3.76 6.04 -1.87
CA SER A 294 -4.78 6.18 -0.84
C SER A 294 -6.09 5.57 -1.32
N LEU A 295 -6.61 4.59 -0.56
CA LEU A 295 -7.86 3.89 -0.87
C LEU A 295 -8.98 4.37 0.06
N PRO A 296 -9.77 5.40 -0.32
CA PRO A 296 -10.85 5.93 0.52
C PRO A 296 -11.98 4.92 0.67
N GLY A 297 -12.32 4.59 1.90
CA GLY A 297 -13.43 3.70 2.24
C GLY A 297 -14.61 4.44 2.85
N PRO A 298 -15.58 3.71 3.41
CA PRO A 298 -16.70 4.31 4.10
C PRO A 298 -16.25 5.16 5.31
N CYS A 299 -16.91 6.30 5.48
CA CYS A 299 -16.68 7.27 6.55
C CYS A 299 -15.18 7.59 6.73
N PRO A 300 -14.51 8.15 5.71
CA PRO A 300 -13.06 8.33 5.72
C PRO A 300 -12.59 9.47 6.64
N SER A 301 -13.51 10.30 7.17
CA SER A 301 -13.21 11.39 8.10
C SER A 301 -13.09 10.98 9.57
N LEU A 302 -13.46 9.74 9.91
CA LEU A 302 -13.42 9.20 11.28
C LEU A 302 -12.49 7.99 11.37
N ASP A 303 -11.93 7.76 12.56
CA ASP A 303 -11.13 6.56 12.81
C ASP A 303 -12.02 5.30 12.82
N PHE A 304 -11.42 4.11 12.69
CA PHE A 304 -12.16 2.85 12.60
C PHE A 304 -13.17 2.62 13.73
N ARG A 305 -12.89 3.07 14.96
CA ARG A 305 -13.75 2.85 16.13
C ARG A 305 -14.91 3.83 16.19
N SER A 306 -14.74 5.00 15.58
CA SER A 306 -15.73 6.09 15.59
C SER A 306 -16.74 6.06 14.43
N LYS A 307 -16.66 5.08 13.51
CA LYS A 307 -17.53 5.02 12.31
C LYS A 307 -18.95 4.58 12.64
N SER A 308 -19.88 5.53 12.64
CA SER A 308 -21.32 5.23 12.76
C SER A 308 -21.92 4.71 11.44
N ARG A 309 -23.08 4.04 11.54
CA ARG A 309 -23.87 3.63 10.36
C ARG A 309 -24.30 4.83 9.52
N SER A 310 -24.69 5.93 10.17
CA SER A 310 -25.08 7.17 9.48
C SER A 310 -23.92 7.77 8.68
N CYS A 311 -22.70 7.79 9.23
CA CYS A 311 -21.54 8.29 8.53
C CYS A 311 -21.17 7.42 7.32
N LYS A 312 -21.20 6.08 7.47
CA LYS A 312 -20.93 5.16 6.35
C LYS A 312 -21.95 5.32 5.23
N ALA A 313 -23.21 5.62 5.55
CA ALA A 313 -24.26 5.88 4.56
C ALA A 313 -24.07 7.24 3.85
N GLY A 314 -23.69 8.29 4.58
CA GLY A 314 -23.46 9.62 4.00
C GLY A 314 -22.15 9.75 3.24
N LEU A 315 -21.12 8.98 3.62
CA LEU A 315 -19.80 8.96 3.01
C LEU A 315 -19.43 7.50 2.68
N PRO A 316 -19.94 6.93 1.58
CA PRO A 316 -19.75 5.51 1.25
C PRO A 316 -18.31 5.13 0.87
N GLY A 317 -17.45 6.10 0.54
CA GLY A 317 -16.11 5.83 0.04
C GLY A 317 -16.09 5.52 -1.46
N GLY A 318 -14.93 5.08 -1.97
CA GLY A 318 -14.69 4.82 -3.39
C GLY A 318 -14.70 3.35 -3.78
N GLU A 319 -14.80 2.44 -2.82
CA GLU A 319 -14.78 1.00 -3.09
C GLU A 319 -16.07 0.58 -3.81
N CYS A 320 -15.90 -0.12 -4.92
CA CYS A 320 -16.93 -0.83 -5.66
C CYS A 320 -16.87 -2.28 -5.23
N GLY A 321 -17.90 -2.82 -4.57
CA GLY A 321 -17.93 -4.20 -4.06
C GLY A 321 -17.79 -5.31 -5.11
N SER A 322 -17.46 -4.97 -6.36
CA SER A 322 -17.09 -5.85 -7.46
C SER A 322 -16.10 -5.14 -8.40
N SER A 323 -15.46 -5.91 -9.29
CA SER A 323 -14.58 -5.39 -10.36
C SER A 323 -15.28 -4.46 -11.37
N ASN A 324 -16.61 -4.29 -11.28
CA ASN A 324 -17.36 -3.33 -12.08
C ASN A 324 -17.18 -1.88 -11.57
N VAL A 325 -15.95 -1.37 -11.69
CA VAL A 325 -15.61 0.00 -11.32
C VAL A 325 -16.20 1.00 -12.31
N THR A 326 -17.16 1.80 -11.87
CA THR A 326 -17.93 2.69 -12.75
C THR A 326 -17.25 4.04 -13.01
N GLY A 327 -16.42 4.50 -12.08
CA GLY A 327 -15.88 5.87 -12.07
C GLY A 327 -16.91 6.90 -11.58
N LYS A 328 -17.95 6.47 -10.86
CA LYS A 328 -18.83 7.38 -10.12
C LYS A 328 -18.14 7.86 -8.84
N ALA A 329 -18.61 8.97 -8.28
CA ALA A 329 -18.02 9.55 -7.06
C ALA A 329 -17.89 8.57 -5.88
N SER A 330 -18.78 7.58 -5.78
CA SER A 330 -18.77 6.55 -4.74
C SER A 330 -18.32 5.16 -5.21
N CYS A 331 -17.74 5.05 -6.41
CA CYS A 331 -17.30 3.79 -6.98
C CYS A 331 -16.18 4.06 -8.01
N THR A 332 -14.96 4.17 -7.50
CA THR A 332 -13.73 4.58 -8.19
C THR A 332 -12.66 3.49 -8.18
N TYR A 333 -12.74 2.50 -7.28
CA TYR A 333 -11.82 1.36 -7.29
C TYR A 333 -12.46 0.07 -6.79
N HIS A 334 -11.84 -1.05 -7.11
CA HIS A 334 -12.06 -2.34 -6.47
C HIS A 334 -10.70 -2.96 -6.17
N ALA A 335 -10.52 -3.50 -4.96
CA ALA A 335 -9.28 -4.13 -4.54
C ALA A 335 -9.56 -5.54 -4.06
N GLU A 336 -8.95 -6.53 -4.72
CA GLU A 336 -9.00 -7.94 -4.32
C GLU A 336 -7.62 -8.41 -3.90
N GLN A 337 -7.57 -9.36 -2.96
CA GLN A 337 -6.30 -9.95 -2.53
C GLN A 337 -5.70 -10.75 -3.68
N ALA A 338 -4.41 -10.53 -3.94
CA ALA A 338 -3.62 -11.18 -4.99
C ALA A 338 -2.36 -11.85 -4.39
N GLY A 339 -2.55 -12.45 -3.22
CA GLY A 339 -1.52 -13.17 -2.48
C GLY A 339 -0.73 -12.33 -1.47
N TRP A 340 0.18 -13.00 -0.76
CA TRP A 340 1.06 -12.40 0.21
C TRP A 340 2.37 -13.19 0.36
N VAL A 341 3.43 -12.49 0.76
CA VAL A 341 4.76 -13.07 1.06
C VAL A 341 5.06 -12.86 2.54
N ASP A 342 5.57 -13.88 3.22
CA ASP A 342 6.02 -13.74 4.61
C ASP A 342 7.26 -12.84 4.65
N ALA A 343 7.31 -11.90 5.59
CA ALA A 343 8.44 -10.98 5.69
C ALA A 343 9.74 -11.73 6.00
N ASN A 344 9.68 -12.78 6.83
CA ASN A 344 10.86 -13.57 7.15
C ASN A 344 11.33 -14.38 5.94
N GLU A 345 10.41 -15.00 5.19
CA GLU A 345 10.71 -15.68 3.92
C GLU A 345 11.41 -14.73 2.94
N PHE A 346 10.87 -13.52 2.77
CA PHE A 346 11.47 -12.50 1.92
C PHE A 346 12.91 -12.17 2.33
N MET A 347 13.17 -12.11 3.63
CA MET A 347 14.45 -11.70 4.23
C MET A 347 15.39 -12.87 4.57
N PHE A 348 15.05 -14.11 4.21
CA PHE A 348 15.78 -15.32 4.61
C PHE A 348 15.95 -15.49 6.13
N ILE A 349 14.95 -15.08 6.91
CA ILE A 349 14.93 -15.28 8.36
C ILE A 349 14.09 -16.52 8.65
N ASN A 350 14.69 -17.56 9.24
CA ASN A 350 13.93 -18.78 9.55
C ASN A 350 13.11 -18.64 10.86
N ASN A 351 13.71 -18.03 11.87
CA ASN A 351 13.07 -17.82 13.18
C ASN A 351 13.39 -16.41 13.69
N TYR A 352 12.41 -15.51 13.62
CA TYR A 352 12.58 -14.11 13.99
C TYR A 352 12.86 -13.91 15.50
N THR A 353 12.26 -14.74 16.36
CA THR A 353 12.53 -14.70 17.80
C THR A 353 13.97 -15.06 18.11
N ALA A 354 14.49 -16.13 17.49
CA ALA A 354 15.89 -16.54 17.63
C ALA A 354 16.85 -15.49 17.06
N PHE A 355 16.52 -14.92 15.90
CA PHE A 355 17.27 -13.82 15.29
C PHE A 355 17.48 -12.65 16.27
N ILE A 356 16.42 -12.22 16.97
CA ILE A 356 16.51 -11.17 17.98
C ILE A 356 17.30 -11.62 19.22
N ALA A 357 17.04 -12.84 19.72
CA ALA A 357 17.70 -13.37 20.90
C ALA A 357 19.22 -13.50 20.74
N GLU A 358 19.70 -13.72 19.50
CA GLU A 358 21.12 -13.73 19.12
C GLU A 358 21.75 -12.32 19.02
N GLY A 359 20.98 -11.26 19.29
CA GLY A 359 21.43 -9.87 19.21
C GLY A 359 21.55 -9.35 17.79
N ARG A 360 20.92 -9.99 16.79
CA ARG A 360 20.90 -9.51 15.41
C ARG A 360 19.90 -8.37 15.24
N ARG A 361 20.15 -7.50 14.27
CA ARG A 361 19.25 -6.39 13.90
C ARG A 361 19.10 -6.35 12.39
N GLU A 362 17.87 -6.18 11.92
CA GLU A 362 17.58 -6.14 10.48
C GLU A 362 18.23 -4.95 9.80
N TYR A 363 18.21 -3.77 10.44
CA TYR A 363 18.80 -2.56 9.90
C TYR A 363 19.07 -1.52 11.00
N ASP A 364 20.22 -0.85 10.93
CA ASP A 364 20.59 0.31 11.73
C ASP A 364 20.80 1.52 10.80
N PRO A 365 19.98 2.59 10.94
CA PRO A 365 20.07 3.75 10.07
C PRO A 365 21.36 4.57 10.23
N ASN A 366 22.09 4.43 11.34
CA ASN A 366 23.33 5.17 11.56
C ASN A 366 24.48 4.58 10.74
N THR A 367 24.46 3.27 10.53
CA THR A 367 25.50 2.56 9.77
C THR A 367 25.06 2.20 8.36
N ASP A 368 23.78 2.41 8.02
CA ASP A 368 23.14 1.97 6.77
C ASP A 368 23.33 0.45 6.53
N ARG A 369 23.28 -0.32 7.63
CA ARG A 369 23.58 -1.76 7.67
C ARG A 369 22.82 -2.48 8.77
N GLY A 370 22.56 -3.77 8.62
CA GLY A 370 22.11 -4.62 9.72
C GLY A 370 23.25 -5.04 10.65
N VAL A 371 22.91 -5.68 11.77
CA VAL A 371 23.86 -6.24 12.74
C VAL A 371 23.86 -7.75 12.60
N ARG A 372 24.97 -8.31 12.09
CA ARG A 372 25.10 -9.74 11.73
C ARG A 372 24.01 -10.21 10.75
N PHE A 373 23.63 -9.30 9.85
CA PHE A 373 22.60 -9.46 8.84
C PHE A 373 22.76 -8.34 7.80
N SER A 374 22.84 -8.68 6.50
CA SER A 374 23.16 -7.70 5.45
C SER A 374 22.07 -7.46 4.42
N PHE A 375 20.88 -8.04 4.62
CA PHE A 375 19.78 -7.95 3.66
C PHE A 375 19.37 -6.51 3.35
N TRP A 376 19.32 -5.63 4.37
CA TRP A 376 18.93 -4.22 4.22
C TRP A 376 20.12 -3.26 4.04
N ASP A 377 21.35 -3.75 3.90
CA ASP A 377 22.51 -2.87 3.76
C ASP A 377 22.44 -2.00 2.50
N GLY A 378 22.82 -0.73 2.60
CA GLY A 378 22.85 0.18 1.46
C GLY A 378 21.45 0.61 1.01
N MET A 379 20.77 1.41 1.83
CA MET A 379 19.43 1.95 1.52
C MET A 379 19.44 2.89 0.30
N ARG A 380 20.60 3.49 0.00
CA ARG A 380 20.78 4.40 -1.14
C ARG A 380 21.45 3.74 -2.35
N ASP A 381 21.87 2.48 -2.23
CA ASP A 381 22.42 1.71 -3.33
C ASP A 381 21.27 1.26 -4.25
N GLN A 382 21.19 1.87 -5.43
CA GLN A 382 20.13 1.61 -6.39
C GLN A 382 20.11 0.15 -6.85
N ARG A 383 21.28 -0.48 -7.04
CA ARG A 383 21.37 -1.87 -7.48
C ARG A 383 20.81 -2.80 -6.40
N ARG A 384 21.17 -2.58 -5.14
CA ARG A 384 20.62 -3.35 -4.01
C ARG A 384 19.11 -3.14 -3.82
N CYS A 385 18.62 -1.93 -4.05
CA CYS A 385 17.18 -1.64 -3.99
C CYS A 385 16.41 -2.35 -5.11
N ILE A 386 16.94 -2.33 -6.34
CA ILE A 386 16.39 -3.07 -7.49
C ILE A 386 16.39 -4.57 -7.21
N TRP A 387 17.50 -5.13 -6.72
CA TRP A 387 17.59 -6.55 -6.36
C TRP A 387 16.47 -6.97 -5.38
N ARG A 388 16.22 -6.18 -4.32
CA ARG A 388 15.12 -6.46 -3.38
C ARG A 388 13.73 -6.41 -4.04
N MET A 389 13.54 -5.51 -5.01
CA MET A 389 12.31 -5.43 -5.80
C MET A 389 12.11 -6.70 -6.64
N ASN A 390 13.12 -7.06 -7.43
CA ASN A 390 13.11 -8.25 -8.29
C ASN A 390 12.87 -9.52 -7.46
N ARG A 391 13.56 -9.65 -6.33
CA ARG A 391 13.41 -10.75 -5.38
C ARG A 391 11.97 -10.89 -4.88
N LEU A 392 11.35 -9.79 -4.46
CA LEU A 392 9.98 -9.83 -3.96
C LEU A 392 9.00 -10.25 -5.07
N GLN A 393 9.19 -9.76 -6.29
CA GLN A 393 8.38 -10.16 -7.45
C GLN A 393 8.56 -11.64 -7.80
N LEU A 394 9.79 -12.16 -7.78
CA LEU A 394 10.11 -13.58 -7.94
C LEU A 394 9.35 -14.44 -6.91
N LEU A 395 9.37 -14.06 -5.64
CA LEU A 395 8.64 -14.79 -4.60
C LEU A 395 7.14 -14.81 -4.85
N PHE A 396 6.55 -13.67 -5.26
CA PHE A 396 5.15 -13.63 -5.63
C PHE A 396 4.84 -14.54 -6.84
N LYS A 397 5.68 -14.54 -7.88
CA LYS A 397 5.46 -15.40 -9.06
C LYS A 397 5.60 -16.87 -8.73
N ARG A 398 6.59 -17.26 -7.91
CA ARG A 398 6.76 -18.65 -7.48
C ARG A 398 5.57 -19.14 -6.65
N LYS A 399 5.04 -18.29 -5.76
CA LYS A 399 3.94 -18.64 -4.85
C LYS A 399 2.57 -18.57 -5.52
N TYR A 400 2.41 -17.72 -6.53
CA TYR A 400 1.17 -17.47 -7.27
C TYR A 400 1.45 -17.51 -8.79
N PRO A 401 1.82 -18.68 -9.34
CA PRO A 401 2.28 -18.81 -10.73
C PRO A 401 1.23 -18.42 -11.78
N GLU A 402 -0.04 -18.54 -11.45
CA GLU A 402 -1.19 -18.19 -12.29
C GLU A 402 -1.42 -16.69 -12.43
N MET A 403 -0.84 -15.89 -11.54
CA MET A 403 -0.95 -14.44 -11.58
C MET A 403 0.23 -13.85 -12.38
N PRO A 404 0.00 -12.77 -13.18
CA PRO A 404 1.11 -12.03 -13.77
C PRO A 404 2.07 -11.56 -12.68
N ALA A 405 3.37 -11.72 -12.89
CA ALA A 405 4.38 -11.22 -11.95
C ALA A 405 4.37 -9.69 -11.92
N LEU A 406 4.16 -9.09 -13.09
CA LEU A 406 4.14 -7.67 -13.35
C LEU A 406 2.73 -7.23 -13.74
N LEU A 407 2.22 -6.21 -13.05
CA LEU A 407 1.13 -5.37 -13.53
C LEU A 407 1.51 -3.96 -13.13
N ASP A 408 2.24 -3.29 -14.01
CA ASP A 408 2.84 -2.02 -13.67
C ASP A 408 1.79 -0.96 -13.36
N PRO A 409 1.95 -0.21 -12.26
CA PRO A 409 1.10 0.92 -11.98
C PRO A 409 1.24 2.00 -13.06
N PRO A 410 0.13 2.65 -13.46
CA PRO A 410 0.21 3.81 -14.34
C PRO A 410 0.99 4.96 -13.67
N PRO A 411 1.40 5.99 -14.43
CA PRO A 411 2.05 7.16 -13.88
C PRO A 411 1.19 7.86 -12.81
N CYS A 412 1.84 8.29 -11.72
CA CYS A 412 1.29 9.29 -10.80
C CYS A 412 1.89 10.63 -11.18
N LEU A 413 1.05 11.57 -11.62
CA LEU A 413 1.47 12.85 -12.17
C LEU A 413 0.96 14.02 -11.34
#